data_AF-A0A7Z7J682-F1
#
_entry.id   AF-A0A7Z7J682-F1
#
_cell.length_a   1.000
_cell.length_b   1.000
_cell.length_c   1.000
_cell.angle_alpha   90.00
_cell.angle_beta   90.00
_cell.angle_gamma   90.00
#
_symmetry.space_group_name_H-M   'P 1'
#
loop_
_entity.id
_entity.type
_entity.pdbx_description
1 polymer ?
#
loop_
_entity_poly.entity_id
_entity_poly.type
_entity_poly.pdbx_seq_one_letter_code
_entity_poly.pdbx_strand_id
1 'polypeptide(L)' 'MVEYISDRIAVINKGVLLEIGPTDEIINNAYHPYTKSLLDAIPSIENEKGSLIGSIYDHNIHKYDENNQPE' A
#
# COMPACT_ATOMS: atom_id res chain seq x y z
N MET A 1 13.15 3.26 -4.31
CA MET A 1 14.23 3.07 -3.31
C MET A 1 13.97 1.85 -2.45
N VAL A 2 12.84 1.76 -1.72
CA VAL A 2 12.54 0.59 -0.85
C VAL A 2 12.57 -0.74 -1.61
N GLU A 3 12.06 -0.77 -2.84
CA GLU A 3 12.08 -1.92 -3.75
C GLU A 3 13.50 -2.45 -4.01
N TYR A 4 14.49 -1.57 -4.14
CA TYR A 4 15.85 -1.97 -4.55
C TYR A 4 16.75 -2.36 -3.37
N ILE A 5 16.30 -2.15 -2.13
CA ILE A 5 17.13 -2.35 -0.93
C ILE A 5 16.55 -3.39 0.03
N SER A 6 15.33 -3.86 -0.22
CA SER A 6 14.60 -4.72 0.71
C SER A 6 14.32 -6.07 0.06
N ASP A 7 14.52 -7.16 0.80
CA ASP A 7 14.07 -8.50 0.37
C ASP A 7 12.58 -8.72 0.64
N ARG A 8 12.06 -8.03 1.67
CA ARG A 8 10.67 -8.12 2.14
C ARG A 8 10.17 -6.74 2.55
N ILE A 9 8.87 -6.51 2.36
CA ILE A 9 8.20 -5.28 2.75
C ILE A 9 7.04 -5.61 3.69
N ALA A 10 6.91 -4.82 4.75
CA ALA A 10 5.77 -4.81 5.65
C ALA A 10 5.07 -3.44 5.54
N VAL A 11 3.76 -3.45 5.33
CA VAL A 11 2.91 -2.26 5.20
C VAL A 11 2.08 -2.11 6.45
N ILE A 12 2.20 -0.95 7.10
CA ILE A 12 1.52 -0.64 8.37
C ILE A 12 0.66 0.61 8.19
N ASN A 13 -0.55 0.60 8.77
CA ASN A 13 -1.39 1.79 8.90
C ASN A 13 -1.91 1.89 10.34
N LYS A 14 -1.77 3.07 10.96
CA LYS A 14 -2.25 3.31 12.34
C LYS A 14 -1.78 2.26 13.36
N GLY A 15 -0.55 1.76 13.22
CA GLY A 15 0.02 0.75 14.12
C GLY A 15 -0.40 -0.69 13.82
N VAL A 16 -1.19 -0.93 12.77
CA VAL A 16 -1.67 -2.26 12.36
C VAL A 16 -0.91 -2.73 11.13
N LEU A 17 -0.40 -3.97 11.16
CA LEU A 17 0.19 -4.62 10.00
C LEU A 17 -0.90 -5.03 9.02
N LEU A 18 -0.87 -4.50 7.80
CA LEU A 18 -1.89 -4.74 6.78
C LEU A 18 -1.45 -5.76 5.73
N GLU A 19 -0.15 -5.78 5.42
CA GLU A 19 0.40 -6.66 4.38
C GLU A 19 1.89 -6.90 4.65
N ILE A 20 2.36 -8.13 4.43
CA ILE A 20 3.77 -8.46 4.52
C ILE A 20 4.12 -9.54 3.49
N GLY A 21 5.20 -9.33 2.74
CA GLY A 21 5.58 -10.25 1.68
C GLY A 21 6.96 -9.96 1.09
N PRO A 22 7.40 -10.79 0.14
CA PRO A 22 8.53 -10.48 -0.74
C PRO A 22 8.32 -9.12 -1.42
N THR A 23 9.41 -8.39 -1.63
CA THR A 23 9.36 -7.06 -2.26
C THR A 23 8.64 -7.08 -3.60
N ASP A 24 8.97 -8.03 -4.48
CA ASP A 24 8.33 -8.14 -5.80
C ASP A 24 6.82 -8.34 -5.71
N GLU A 25 6.35 -9.10 -4.72
CA GLU A 25 4.92 -9.36 -4.55
C GLU A 25 4.19 -8.10 -4.04
N ILE A 26 4.76 -7.40 -3.06
CA ILE A 26 4.16 -6.17 -2.52
C ILE A 26 4.13 -5.06 -3.58
N ILE A 27 5.17 -4.94 -4.41
CA ILE A 27 5.27 -3.89 -5.43
C ILE A 27 4.37 -4.20 -6.63
N ASN A 28 4.36 -5.45 -7.13
CA ASN A 28 3.67 -5.78 -8.38
C ASN A 28 2.27 -6.37 -8.19
N ASN A 29 2.00 -6.98 -7.03
CA ASN A 29 0.75 -7.68 -6.72
C ASN A 29 0.25 -7.34 -5.32
N ALA A 30 0.29 -6.05 -4.97
CA ALA A 30 -0.28 -5.55 -3.72
C ALA A 30 -1.73 -6.04 -3.56
N TYR A 31 -2.03 -6.71 -2.45
CA TYR A 31 -3.37 -7.20 -2.14
C TYR A 31 -4.21 -6.11 -1.46
N HIS A 32 -3.64 -5.43 -0.47
CA HIS A 32 -4.39 -4.52 0.37
C HIS A 32 -4.67 -3.18 -0.36
N PRO A 33 -5.91 -2.65 -0.34
CA PRO A 33 -6.24 -1.39 -1.03
C PRO A 33 -5.39 -0.20 -0.59
N TYR A 34 -4.97 -0.18 0.67
CA TYR A 34 -4.01 0.81 1.18
C TYR A 34 -2.64 0.70 0.50
N THR A 35 -2.08 -0.50 0.36
CA THR A 35 -0.80 -0.71 -0.33
C THR A 35 -0.87 -0.19 -1.76
N LYS A 36 -1.97 -0.47 -2.47
CA LYS A 36 -2.20 0.07 -3.83
C LYS A 36 -2.22 1.60 -3.84
N SER A 37 -2.92 2.24 -2.89
CA SER A 37 -2.93 3.71 -2.81
C SER A 37 -1.55 4.33 -2.55
N LEU A 38 -0.69 3.64 -1.80
CA LEU A 38 0.68 4.08 -1.57
C LEU A 38 1.53 3.97 -2.84
N LEU A 39 1.37 2.88 -3.60
CA LEU A 39 2.05 2.67 -4.87
C LEU A 39 1.59 3.68 -5.94
N ASP A 40 0.29 3.95 -6.01
CA ASP A 40 -0.29 4.96 -6.91
C ASP A 40 0.20 6.39 -6.61
N ALA A 41 0.58 6.66 -5.36
CA ALA A 41 1.16 7.94 -4.96
C ALA A 41 2.64 8.09 -5.37
N ILE A 42 3.27 7.03 -5.89
CA ILE A 42 4.64 7.10 -6.41
C ILE A 42 4.63 7.89 -7.72
N PRO A 43 5.35 9.03 -7.79
CA PRO A 43 5.42 9.82 -9.01
C PRO A 43 6.09 9.01 -10.12
N SER A 44 5.45 8.96 -11.30
CA SER A 44 6.03 8.35 -12.50
C SER A 44 6.22 9.41 -13.60
N ILE A 45 7.26 9.23 -14.41
CA ILE A 45 7.60 10.13 -15.52
C ILE A 45 6.59 9.99 -16.66
N GLU A 46 5.90 8.86 -16.76
CA GLU A 46 4.95 8.53 -17.85
C GLU A 46 3.50 8.93 -17.55
N ASN A 47 3.18 9.29 -16.29
CA ASN A 47 1.82 9.65 -15.90
C ASN A 47 1.48 11.09 -16.34
N GLU A 48 0.89 11.25 -17.53
CA GLU A 48 0.29 12.51 -18.02
C GLU A 48 -0.97 12.95 -17.26
N LYS A 49 -1.39 12.21 -16.22
CA LYS A 49 -2.54 12.58 -15.40
C LYS A 49 -2.06 13.57 -14.34
N GLY A 50 -2.35 14.85 -14.54
CA GLY A 50 -2.01 15.97 -13.63
C GLY A 50 -2.63 15.93 -12.22
N SER A 51 -2.83 14.74 -11.63
CA SER A 51 -3.20 14.56 -10.23
C SER A 51 -2.05 13.91 -9.49
N LEU A 52 -1.41 14.67 -8.60
CA LEU A 52 -0.44 14.15 -7.61
C LEU A 52 -1.12 13.30 -6.52
N ILE A 53 -2.46 13.16 -6.60
CA ILE A 53 -3.27 12.34 -5.71
C ILE A 53 -3.64 11.08 -6.51
N GLY A 54 -2.97 9.97 -6.17
CA GLY A 54 -3.36 8.62 -6.60
C GLY A 54 -4.71 8.20 -6.01
N SER A 55 -5.08 6.92 -6.14
CA SER A 55 -6.34 6.41 -5.58
C SER A 55 -6.46 6.72 -4.08
N ILE A 56 -7.52 7.40 -3.65
CA ILE A 56 -7.74 7.69 -2.22
C ILE A 56 -8.23 6.42 -1.54
N TYR A 57 -7.43 5.89 -0.61
CA TYR A 57 -7.84 4.78 0.24
C TYR A 57 -8.88 5.23 1.27
N ASP A 58 -10.05 4.59 1.26
CA ASP A 58 -11.05 4.72 2.31
C ASP A 58 -10.83 3.64 3.38
N HIS A 59 -10.45 4.07 4.58
CA HIS A 59 -10.21 3.17 5.71
C HIS A 59 -11.49 2.48 6.23
N ASN A 60 -12.67 3.03 5.96
CA ASN A 60 -13.93 2.49 6.49
C ASN A 60 -14.40 1.22 5.76
N ILE A 61 -13.80 0.87 4.62
CA ILE A 61 -14.20 -0.30 3.81
C ILE A 61 -13.97 -1.61 4.55
N HIS A 62 -12.98 -1.66 5.45
CA HIS A 62 -12.64 -2.85 6.23
C HIS A 62 -13.22 -2.84 7.65
N LYS A 63 -13.64 -1.66 8.15
CA LYS A 63 -14.14 -1.45 9.52
C LYS A 63 -13.18 -1.99 10.59
N TYR A 64 -11.90 -1.69 10.45
CA TYR A 64 -10.89 -2.14 11.41
C TYR A 64 -11.13 -1.53 12.80
N ASP A 65 -11.07 -2.36 13.83
CA ASP A 65 -11.18 -1.97 15.24
C ASP A 65 -10.30 -2.88 16.12
N GLU A 66 -10.36 -2.73 17.45
CA GLU A 66 -9.56 -3.54 18.38
C GLU A 66 -9.86 -5.05 18.30
N ASN A 67 -11.05 -5.44 17.82
CA ASN A 67 -11.53 -6.81 17.72
C ASN A 67 -11.57 -7.33 16.27
N ASN A 68 -11.47 -6.44 15.27
CA ASN A 68 -11.50 -6.73 13.84
C ASN A 68 -10.25 -6.14 13.19
N GLN A 69 -9.18 -6.93 13.20
CA GLN A 69 -7.87 -6.59 12.60
C GLN A 69 -7.69 -7.42 11.31
N PRO A 70 -6.82 -7.00 10.37
CA PRO A 70 -6.41 -7.85 9.27
C PRO A 70 -5.79 -9.15 9.80
N GLU A 71 -6.14 -10.29 9.19
CA GLU A 71 -5.57 -11.61 9.54
C GLU A 71 -4.09 -11.76 9.15
#